data_AF-A0A2H5B3N7-F1
#
_entry.id   AF-A0A2H5B3N7-F1
#
_cell.length_a   1.000
_cell.length_b   1.000
_cell.length_c   1.000
_cell.angle_alpha   90.00
_cell.angle_beta   90.00
_cell.angle_gamma   90.00
#
_symmetry.space_group_name_H-M   'P 1'
#
loop_
_entity.id
_entity.type
_entity.pdbx_description
1 polymer ?
#
loop_
_entity_poly.entity_id
_entity_poly.type
_entity_poly.pdbx_seq_one_letter_code
_entity_poly.pdbx_strand_id
1 'polypeptide(L)'
;MAGGGEREGERGEAAADYRAGVTGAFDPLLFLDVDGVLIPFGGAASSYPAFPPEPGPDALGVNPLLTRIDPGQGARLAELHGELVWATTWLGEANEWVAPRLGLPPAEVLDWPEPSESEELDERRGLHWKTRAIVARAAGRPFVWVDDEIGAADRAWVAAHHEGPALLYRVDPRIGLVAADYPALDEWLRRPR
;
A
#
# COMPACT_ATOMS: atom_id res chain seq x y z
N MET A 1 -51.30 20.76 39.69
CA MET A 1 -50.16 21.16 40.53
C MET A 1 -48.96 20.37 40.02
N ALA A 2 -48.27 20.91 39.01
CA ALA A 2 -47.02 21.68 39.14
C ALA A 2 -45.85 20.74 39.50
N GLY A 3 -44.71 20.68 38.82
CA GLY A 3 -44.12 21.51 37.76
C GLY A 3 -42.58 21.40 37.87
N GLY A 4 -41.85 21.69 36.77
CA GLY A 4 -40.39 21.91 36.70
C GLY A 4 -39.56 20.62 36.57
N GLY A 5 -38.69 20.41 35.57
CA GLY A 5 -37.62 21.30 35.08
C GLY A 5 -36.33 20.95 35.86
N GLU A 6 -35.15 20.68 35.31
CA GLU A 6 -34.53 20.97 34.03
C GLU A 6 -33.37 19.97 33.74
N ARG A 7 -32.94 19.97 32.46
CA ARG A 7 -31.60 19.75 31.85
C ARG A 7 -30.45 19.28 32.75
N GLU A 8 -29.50 18.46 32.30
CA GLU A 8 -28.54 18.77 31.22
C GLU A 8 -27.56 17.59 31.08
N GLY A 9 -27.02 17.33 29.89
CA GLY A 9 -25.82 16.49 29.77
C GLY A 9 -25.70 15.66 28.50
N GLU A 10 -25.96 16.27 27.34
CA GLU A 10 -25.38 15.79 26.09
C GLU A 10 -23.86 15.81 26.21
N ARG A 11 -23.23 14.63 26.21
CA ARG A 11 -21.86 14.49 25.72
C ARG A 11 -21.93 13.62 24.48
N GLY A 12 -21.90 14.32 23.34
CA GLY A 12 -21.67 13.71 22.05
C GLY A 12 -20.32 13.01 22.08
N GLU A 13 -20.36 11.69 22.06
CA GLU A 13 -19.24 10.90 21.58
C GLU A 13 -19.39 10.89 20.06
N ALA A 14 -18.64 11.78 19.41
CA ALA A 14 -18.47 11.76 17.97
C ALA A 14 -17.76 10.45 17.62
N ALA A 15 -18.55 9.40 17.39
CA ALA A 15 -18.08 8.24 16.67
C ALA A 15 -17.61 8.75 15.30
N ALA A 16 -16.30 8.73 15.11
CA ALA A 16 -15.70 8.95 13.81
C ALA A 16 -16.29 7.89 12.87
N ASP A 17 -17.20 8.34 12.03
CA ASP A 17 -17.92 7.54 11.05
C ASP A 17 -16.90 7.17 9.96
N TYR A 18 -16.10 6.14 10.22
CA TYR A 18 -15.14 5.58 9.28
C TYR A 18 -15.96 4.95 8.15
N ARG A 19 -16.29 5.76 7.14
CA ARG A 19 -16.86 5.28 5.90
C ARG A 19 -15.79 4.49 5.17
N ALA A 20 -15.68 3.20 5.50
CA ALA A 20 -15.16 2.22 4.57
C ALA A 20 -16.03 2.33 3.31
N GLY A 21 -15.50 2.98 2.27
CA GLY A 21 -16.15 3.06 0.97
C GLY A 21 -16.39 1.63 0.50
N VAL A 22 -17.63 1.31 0.15
CA VAL A 22 -17.96 0.04 -0.50
C VAL A 22 -17.24 0.07 -1.86
N THR A 23 -16.15 -0.68 -1.99
CA THR A 23 -15.44 -0.76 -3.26
C THR A 23 -16.26 -1.58 -4.26
N GLY A 24 -16.36 -1.07 -5.48
CA GLY A 24 -17.05 -1.76 -6.58
C GLY A 24 -16.11 -2.74 -7.29
N ALA A 25 -16.65 -3.77 -7.94
CA ALA A 25 -15.89 -4.73 -8.75
C ALA A 25 -15.09 -4.10 -9.93
N PHE A 26 -15.23 -2.79 -10.13
CA PHE A 26 -14.54 -1.99 -11.16
C PHE A 26 -13.57 -0.97 -10.58
N ASP A 27 -13.40 -0.90 -9.26
CA ASP A 27 -12.48 0.03 -8.64
C ASP A 27 -11.03 -0.29 -9.04
N PRO A 28 -10.17 0.72 -9.15
CA PRO A 28 -8.77 0.48 -9.47
C PRO A 28 -8.07 -0.27 -8.34
N LEU A 29 -7.09 -1.09 -8.69
CA LEU A 29 -6.23 -1.80 -7.73
C LEU A 29 -4.99 -0.94 -7.42
N LEU A 30 -4.56 -0.95 -6.16
CA LEU A 30 -3.30 -0.38 -5.70
C LEU A 30 -2.41 -1.51 -5.18
N PHE A 31 -1.50 -1.98 -6.03
CA PHE A 31 -0.46 -2.94 -5.65
C PHE A 31 0.69 -2.21 -4.96
N LEU A 32 0.96 -2.57 -3.71
CA LEU A 32 1.90 -1.85 -2.86
C LEU A 32 2.99 -2.78 -2.32
N ASP A 33 4.25 -2.48 -2.63
CA ASP A 33 5.38 -3.12 -1.95
C ASP A 33 5.66 -2.46 -0.58
N VAL A 34 6.45 -3.14 0.25
CA VAL A 34 6.83 -2.70 1.60
C VAL A 34 8.27 -2.20 1.63
N ASP A 35 9.23 -3.05 1.28
CA ASP A 35 10.65 -2.67 1.28
C ASP A 35 10.89 -1.66 0.17
N GLY A 36 11.64 -0.60 0.45
CA GLY A 36 11.96 0.46 -0.53
C GLY A 36 10.81 1.44 -0.78
N VAL A 37 9.58 1.06 -0.45
CA VAL A 37 8.39 1.91 -0.57
C VAL A 37 7.95 2.46 0.79
N LEU A 38 7.54 1.60 1.71
CA LEU A 38 7.12 1.98 3.06
C LEU A 38 8.26 1.90 4.08
N ILE A 39 9.24 1.04 3.82
CA ILE A 39 10.46 0.87 4.61
C ILE A 39 11.64 1.32 3.75
N PRO A 40 12.07 2.59 3.84
CA PRO A 40 13.20 3.05 3.05
C PRO A 40 14.53 2.44 3.52
N PHE A 41 15.44 2.17 2.58
CA PHE A 41 16.75 1.56 2.80
C PHE A 41 17.83 2.04 1.81
N GLY A 42 19.09 1.68 2.05
CA GLY A 42 20.21 2.05 1.16
C GLY A 42 20.81 3.44 1.43
N GLY A 43 20.22 4.23 2.34
CA GLY A 43 20.83 5.38 2.99
C GLY A 43 21.60 5.01 4.26
N ALA A 44 22.22 6.02 4.91
CA ALA A 44 22.84 5.82 6.21
C ALA A 44 21.77 5.49 7.27
N ALA A 45 22.00 4.50 8.14
CA ALA A 45 20.99 4.09 9.11
C ALA A 45 20.49 5.25 10.00
N SER A 46 21.37 6.19 10.34
CA SER A 46 21.05 7.39 11.13
C SER A 46 20.27 8.47 10.38
N SER A 47 20.08 8.36 9.06
CA SER A 47 19.31 9.34 8.28
C SER A 47 17.81 9.04 8.26
N TYR A 48 17.38 7.88 8.75
CA TYR A 48 15.97 7.51 8.78
C TYR A 48 15.31 7.94 10.08
N PRO A 49 14.18 8.66 10.03
CA PRO A 49 13.32 8.85 11.19
C PRO A 49 12.90 7.50 11.77
N ALA A 50 12.83 7.41 13.09
CA ALA A 50 12.35 6.23 13.80
C ALA A 50 11.00 6.52 14.47
N PHE A 51 10.04 5.64 14.21
CA PHE A 51 8.70 5.61 14.75
C PHE A 51 8.54 4.30 15.54
N PRO A 52 9.15 4.22 16.75
CA PRO A 52 9.02 3.03 17.56
C PRO A 52 7.55 2.81 17.94
N PRO A 53 7.08 1.55 18.03
CA PRO A 53 5.75 1.29 18.56
C PRO A 53 5.64 1.79 20.01
N GLU A 54 4.41 2.03 20.47
CA GLU A 54 4.12 2.23 21.89
C GLU A 54 4.76 1.09 22.71
N PRO A 55 5.37 1.36 23.88
CA PRO A 55 6.02 0.33 24.68
C PRO A 55 5.06 -0.81 25.03
N GLY A 56 5.35 -2.01 24.54
CA GLY A 56 4.54 -3.21 24.76
C GLY A 56 5.39 -4.49 24.73
N PRO A 57 4.87 -5.61 25.28
CA PRO A 57 5.60 -6.87 25.41
C PRO A 57 6.12 -7.42 24.07
N ASP A 58 5.46 -7.07 22.96
CA ASP A 58 5.81 -7.55 21.61
C ASP A 58 6.89 -6.70 20.91
N ALA A 59 7.37 -5.61 21.52
CA ALA A 59 8.39 -4.75 20.90
C ALA A 59 9.79 -5.39 20.83
N LEU A 60 10.05 -6.42 21.67
CA LEU A 60 11.32 -7.13 21.74
C LEU A 60 11.30 -8.34 20.79
N GLY A 61 11.85 -8.17 19.59
CA GLY A 61 12.03 -9.27 18.61
C GLY A 61 11.51 -8.96 17.20
N VAL A 62 10.79 -7.86 17.02
CA VAL A 62 10.30 -7.44 15.71
C VAL A 62 11.44 -6.88 14.85
N ASN A 63 11.37 -7.07 13.53
CA ASN A 63 12.34 -6.54 12.57
C ASN A 63 12.58 -5.02 12.84
N PRO A 64 13.81 -4.59 13.17
CA PRO A 64 14.10 -3.21 13.53
C PRO A 64 13.79 -2.22 12.41
N LEU A 65 13.74 -2.67 11.15
CA LEU A 65 13.37 -1.85 10.01
C LEU A 65 11.93 -1.35 10.05
N LEU A 66 11.03 -2.05 10.75
CA LEU A 66 9.64 -1.61 10.93
C LEU A 66 9.52 -0.28 11.67
N THR A 67 10.55 0.12 12.41
CA THR A 67 10.60 1.45 13.04
C THR A 67 10.74 2.57 12.00
N ARG A 68 11.03 2.28 10.73
CA ARG A 68 11.12 3.30 9.67
C ARG A 68 9.77 3.64 9.04
N ILE A 69 8.73 2.87 9.34
CA ILE A 69 7.38 3.11 8.80
C ILE A 69 6.81 4.36 9.46
N ASP A 70 6.63 5.43 8.69
CA ASP A 70 5.90 6.63 9.12
C ASP A 70 4.40 6.31 9.27
N PRO A 71 3.82 6.36 10.48
CA PRO A 71 2.39 6.11 10.68
C PRO A 71 1.49 7.08 9.88
N GLY A 72 2.00 8.27 9.56
CA GLY A 72 1.31 9.25 8.72
C GLY A 72 1.05 8.77 7.29
N GLN A 73 1.75 7.75 6.81
CA GLN A 73 1.48 7.11 5.52
C GLN A 73 0.12 6.41 5.52
N GLY A 74 -0.31 5.87 6.66
CA GLY A 74 -1.56 5.13 6.77
C GLY A 74 -2.80 5.95 6.46
N ALA A 75 -2.90 7.15 7.03
CA ALA A 75 -3.99 8.07 6.71
C ALA A 75 -4.02 8.44 5.23
N ARG A 76 -2.84 8.68 4.62
CA ARG A 76 -2.73 9.03 3.20
C ARG A 76 -3.12 7.86 2.29
N LEU A 77 -2.72 6.63 2.64
CA LEU A 77 -3.11 5.41 1.93
C LEU A 77 -4.62 5.15 2.03
N ALA A 78 -5.21 5.36 3.21
CA ALA A 78 -6.65 5.18 3.43
C ALA A 78 -7.52 6.19 2.66
N GLU A 79 -6.97 7.34 2.28
CA GLU A 79 -7.66 8.36 1.48
C GLU A 79 -7.64 8.08 -0.03
N LEU A 80 -6.73 7.22 -0.51
CA LEU A 80 -6.63 6.87 -1.92
C LEU A 80 -7.88 6.12 -2.38
N HIS A 81 -8.38 6.46 -3.57
CA HIS A 81 -9.44 5.68 -4.20
C HIS A 81 -8.90 4.35 -4.73
N GLY A 82 -9.55 3.24 -4.39
CA GLY A 82 -9.23 1.92 -4.94
C GLY A 82 -9.07 0.85 -3.86
N GLU A 83 -8.73 -0.35 -4.32
CA GLU A 83 -8.51 -1.52 -3.47
C GLU A 83 -7.01 -1.73 -3.25
N LEU A 84 -6.54 -1.60 -2.01
CA LEU A 84 -5.15 -1.90 -1.66
C LEU A 84 -4.90 -3.41 -1.69
N VAL A 85 -3.81 -3.80 -2.34
CA VAL A 85 -3.30 -5.18 -2.37
C VAL A 85 -1.81 -5.16 -2.05
N TRP A 86 -1.40 -5.93 -1.05
CA TRP A 86 0.01 -6.12 -0.71
C TRP A 86 0.71 -6.91 -1.82
N ALA A 87 1.65 -6.27 -2.51
CA ALA A 87 2.48 -6.85 -3.57
C ALA A 87 3.94 -6.93 -3.11
N THR A 88 4.15 -7.65 -2.01
CA THR A 88 5.41 -7.68 -1.27
C THR A 88 5.85 -9.11 -0.91
N THR A 89 7.14 -9.26 -0.61
CA THR A 89 7.73 -10.51 -0.10
C THR A 89 7.32 -10.82 1.34
N TRP A 90 6.77 -9.85 2.08
CA TRP A 90 6.21 -10.07 3.42
C TRP A 90 4.94 -10.93 3.40
N LEU A 91 4.25 -11.05 2.27
CA LEU A 91 3.01 -11.83 2.16
C LEU A 91 2.01 -11.46 3.27
N GLY A 92 1.43 -12.45 3.95
CA GLY A 92 0.51 -12.27 5.07
C GLY A 92 1.12 -11.52 6.26
N GLU A 93 2.45 -11.54 6.42
CA GLU A 93 3.14 -10.81 7.50
C GLU A 93 2.97 -9.29 7.33
N ALA A 94 2.65 -8.78 6.13
CA ALA A 94 2.29 -7.38 5.93
C ALA A 94 1.04 -7.00 6.75
N ASN A 95 0.04 -7.87 6.83
CA ASN A 95 -1.15 -7.62 7.65
C ASN A 95 -0.88 -7.78 9.15
N GLU A 96 0.10 -8.59 9.54
CA GLU A 96 0.47 -8.78 10.95
C GLU A 96 1.33 -7.63 11.48
N TRP A 97 2.27 -7.13 10.68
CA TRP A 97 3.29 -6.20 11.16
C TRP A 97 3.22 -4.81 10.54
N VAL A 98 2.84 -4.68 9.27
CA VAL A 98 2.85 -3.40 8.54
C VAL A 98 1.51 -2.67 8.69
N ALA A 99 0.39 -3.33 8.38
CA ALA A 99 -0.94 -2.72 8.42
C ALA A 99 -1.28 -2.09 9.79
N PRO A 100 -1.04 -2.73 10.95
CA PRO A 100 -1.34 -2.12 12.25
C PRO A 100 -0.52 -0.86 12.54
N ARG A 101 0.72 -0.78 12.06
CA ARG A 101 1.58 0.42 12.21
C ARG A 101 1.09 1.60 11.39
N LEU A 102 0.40 1.30 10.29
CA LEU A 102 -0.27 2.28 9.45
C LEU A 102 -1.71 2.56 9.90
N GLY A 103 -2.23 1.86 10.92
CA GLY A 103 -3.65 1.95 11.29
C GLY A 103 -4.59 1.52 10.16
N LEU A 104 -4.11 0.71 9.20
CA LEU A 104 -4.91 0.18 8.11
C LEU A 104 -5.60 -1.12 8.52
N PRO A 105 -6.82 -1.40 8.02
CA PRO A 105 -7.38 -2.74 8.12
C PRO A 105 -6.54 -3.74 7.32
N PRO A 106 -6.65 -5.05 7.59
CA PRO A 106 -6.04 -6.07 6.74
C PRO A 106 -6.49 -5.90 5.28
N ALA A 107 -5.52 -6.00 4.36
CA ALA A 107 -5.76 -5.90 2.93
C ALA A 107 -5.48 -7.25 2.25
N GLU A 108 -5.90 -7.37 0.99
CA GLU A 108 -5.58 -8.55 0.20
C GLU A 108 -4.07 -8.68 0.00
N VAL A 109 -3.57 -9.91 -0.07
CA VAL A 109 -2.17 -10.22 -0.33
C VAL A 109 -2.10 -10.89 -1.69
N LEU A 110 -1.18 -10.41 -2.54
CA LEU A 110 -0.94 -11.03 -3.84
C LEU A 110 -0.18 -12.35 -3.63
N ASP A 111 -0.78 -13.45 -4.05
CA ASP A 111 -0.11 -14.75 -4.12
C ASP A 111 0.87 -14.80 -5.30
N TRP A 112 2.08 -15.29 -5.03
CA TRP A 112 3.10 -15.47 -6.06
C TRP A 112 3.01 -16.88 -6.65
N PRO A 113 2.86 -17.03 -7.98
CA PRO A 113 2.90 -18.36 -8.60
C PRO A 113 4.28 -19.00 -8.46
N GLU A 114 4.32 -20.32 -8.55
CA GLU A 114 5.59 -21.05 -8.65
C GLU A 114 6.34 -20.63 -9.92
N PRO A 115 7.68 -20.46 -9.86
CA PRO A 115 8.48 -20.06 -11.02
C PRO A 115 8.32 -21.02 -12.20
N SER A 116 8.24 -20.43 -13.40
CA SER A 116 8.09 -21.13 -14.68
C SER A 116 9.28 -20.86 -15.61
N GLU A 117 9.50 -21.73 -16.61
CA GLU A 117 10.54 -21.53 -17.64
C GLU A 117 10.40 -20.19 -18.39
N SER A 118 9.19 -19.67 -18.48
CA SER A 118 8.94 -18.33 -19.05
C SER A 118 9.50 -17.23 -18.16
N GLU A 119 9.35 -17.31 -16.84
CA GLU A 119 9.90 -16.31 -15.92
C GLU A 119 11.42 -16.25 -15.96
N GLU A 120 12.10 -17.40 -16.08
CA GLU A 120 13.56 -17.39 -16.26
C GLU A 120 14.00 -16.66 -17.54
N LEU A 121 13.24 -16.79 -18.64
CA LEU A 121 13.50 -16.05 -19.88
C LEU A 121 13.29 -14.54 -19.70
N ASP A 122 12.33 -14.15 -18.87
CA ASP A 122 11.96 -12.77 -18.65
C ASP A 122 12.88 -12.06 -17.67
N GLU A 123 13.36 -12.74 -16.63
CA GLU A 123 14.44 -12.26 -15.78
C GLU A 123 15.71 -11.97 -16.61
N ARG A 124 16.05 -12.86 -17.56
CA ARG A 124 17.14 -12.62 -18.52
C ARG A 124 16.89 -11.43 -19.43
N ARG A 125 15.63 -11.03 -19.63
CA ARG A 125 15.23 -9.83 -20.39
C ARG A 125 15.04 -8.61 -19.48
N GLY A 126 15.29 -8.75 -18.18
CA GLY A 126 15.18 -7.68 -17.18
C GLY A 126 13.74 -7.37 -16.75
N LEU A 127 12.78 -8.26 -16.99
CA LEU A 127 11.43 -8.15 -16.46
C LEU A 127 11.46 -8.49 -14.96
N HIS A 128 10.81 -7.65 -14.17
CA HIS A 128 10.64 -7.91 -12.75
C HIS A 128 9.70 -9.10 -12.53
N TRP A 129 10.06 -9.97 -11.60
CA TRP A 129 9.37 -11.22 -11.34
C TRP A 129 7.90 -11.01 -10.90
N LYS A 130 7.58 -9.91 -10.20
CA LYS A 130 6.18 -9.58 -9.81
C LYS A 130 5.29 -9.17 -10.98
N THR A 131 5.87 -8.72 -12.10
CA THR A 131 5.13 -8.01 -13.17
C THR A 131 3.99 -8.87 -13.75
N ARG A 132 4.23 -10.17 -13.96
CA ARG A 132 3.20 -11.07 -14.48
C ARG A 132 2.06 -11.31 -13.50
N ALA A 133 2.39 -11.62 -12.26
CA ALA A 133 1.40 -11.88 -11.22
C ALA A 133 0.50 -10.66 -11.00
N ILE A 134 1.08 -9.45 -11.00
CA ILE A 134 0.34 -8.19 -10.91
C ILE A 134 -0.64 -8.03 -12.07
N VAL A 135 -0.19 -8.19 -13.32
CA VAL A 135 -1.07 -8.06 -14.49
C VAL A 135 -2.14 -9.14 -14.54
N ALA A 136 -1.80 -10.37 -14.17
CA ALA A 136 -2.75 -11.47 -14.07
C ALA A 136 -3.82 -11.20 -13.01
N ARG A 137 -3.42 -10.72 -11.82
CA ARG A 137 -4.35 -10.34 -10.74
C ARG A 137 -5.23 -9.16 -11.12
N ALA A 138 -4.68 -8.19 -11.86
CA ALA A 138 -5.45 -7.06 -12.34
C ALA A 138 -6.55 -7.49 -13.31
N ALA A 139 -6.33 -8.54 -14.11
CA ALA A 139 -7.35 -9.13 -15.00
C ALA A 139 -8.10 -8.09 -15.86
N GLY A 140 -7.37 -7.09 -16.36
CA GLY A 140 -7.91 -5.98 -17.16
C GLY A 140 -8.48 -4.80 -16.35
N ARG A 141 -8.60 -4.90 -15.02
CA ARG A 141 -8.96 -3.77 -14.15
C ARG A 141 -7.85 -2.72 -14.15
N PRO A 142 -8.18 -1.42 -14.06
CA PRO A 142 -7.17 -0.37 -13.91
C PRO A 142 -6.34 -0.60 -12.64
N PHE A 143 -5.03 -0.34 -12.69
CA PHE A 143 -4.20 -0.47 -11.49
C PHE A 143 -3.03 0.52 -11.40
N VAL A 144 -2.63 0.81 -10.17
CA VAL A 144 -1.34 1.40 -9.81
C VAL A 144 -0.48 0.30 -9.18
N TRP A 145 0.79 0.22 -9.57
CA TRP A 145 1.79 -0.58 -8.89
C TRP A 145 2.91 0.33 -8.38
N VAL A 146 3.10 0.37 -7.05
CA VAL A 146 4.11 1.18 -6.36
C VAL A 146 5.21 0.26 -5.82
N ASP A 147 6.43 0.41 -6.35
CA ASP A 147 7.58 -0.47 -6.07
C ASP A 147 8.88 0.22 -6.53
N ASP A 148 10.00 -0.01 -5.85
CA ASP A 148 11.27 0.65 -6.15
C ASP A 148 12.10 -0.04 -7.25
N GLU A 149 11.82 -1.33 -7.51
CA GLU A 149 12.55 -2.17 -8.46
C GLU A 149 12.01 -2.04 -9.90
N ILE A 150 10.90 -1.33 -10.11
CA ILE A 150 10.28 -1.14 -11.42
C ILE A 150 11.27 -0.62 -12.48
N GLY A 151 11.41 -1.38 -13.56
CA GLY A 151 12.26 -1.08 -14.70
C GLY A 151 11.53 -0.61 -15.96
N ALA A 152 12.30 -0.31 -17.00
CA ALA A 152 11.77 0.02 -18.32
C ALA A 152 11.14 -1.21 -19.02
N ALA A 153 11.68 -2.40 -18.76
CA ALA A 153 11.14 -3.66 -19.27
C ALA A 153 9.71 -3.90 -18.76
N ASP A 154 9.46 -3.65 -17.47
CA ASP A 154 8.12 -3.79 -16.87
C ASP A 154 7.11 -2.86 -17.51
N ARG A 155 7.48 -1.59 -17.70
CA ARG A 155 6.61 -0.60 -18.35
C ARG A 155 6.27 -1.01 -19.77
N ALA A 156 7.25 -1.47 -20.54
CA ALA A 156 7.04 -1.92 -21.91
C ALA A 156 6.18 -3.19 -21.95
N TRP A 157 6.41 -4.13 -21.03
CA TRP A 157 5.67 -5.37 -20.96
C TRP A 157 4.22 -5.14 -20.56
N VAL A 158 3.96 -4.37 -19.49
CA VAL A 158 2.60 -4.04 -19.05
C VAL A 158 1.83 -3.32 -20.15
N ALA A 159 2.45 -2.34 -20.82
CA ALA A 159 1.80 -1.62 -21.93
C ALA A 159 1.42 -2.53 -23.11
N ALA A 160 2.12 -3.65 -23.31
CA ALA A 160 1.84 -4.60 -24.37
C ALA A 160 0.86 -5.72 -23.97
N HIS A 161 0.72 -6.03 -22.67
CA HIS A 161 0.00 -7.22 -22.20
C HIS A 161 -1.20 -6.93 -21.29
N HIS A 162 -1.35 -5.70 -20.80
CA HIS A 162 -2.50 -5.30 -19.99
C HIS A 162 -3.43 -4.41 -20.81
N GLU A 163 -4.67 -4.86 -21.01
CA GLU A 163 -5.68 -4.14 -21.81
C GLU A 163 -6.24 -2.90 -21.08
N GLY A 164 -6.18 -2.92 -19.75
CA GLY A 164 -6.64 -1.83 -18.90
C GLY A 164 -5.60 -0.71 -18.74
N PRO A 165 -5.98 0.41 -18.11
CA PRO A 165 -5.02 1.45 -17.76
C PRO A 165 -4.11 1.00 -16.59
N ALA A 166 -2.80 1.19 -16.74
CA ALA A 166 -1.84 0.89 -15.68
C ALA A 166 -0.90 2.08 -15.41
N LEU A 167 -0.61 2.34 -14.14
CA LEU A 167 0.46 3.22 -13.70
C LEU A 167 1.48 2.42 -12.90
N LEU A 168 2.71 2.37 -13.41
CA LEU A 168 3.84 1.83 -12.67
C LEU A 168 4.56 3.01 -12.00
N TYR A 169 4.46 3.14 -10.69
CA TYR A 169 5.02 4.24 -9.91
C TYR A 169 6.30 3.80 -9.21
N ARG A 170 7.45 4.22 -9.76
CA ARG A 170 8.75 3.86 -9.20
C ARG A 170 9.16 4.82 -8.10
N VAL A 171 9.58 4.29 -6.96
CA VAL A 171 10.09 5.04 -5.80
C VAL A 171 11.62 4.93 -5.70
N ASP A 172 12.31 5.96 -5.20
CA ASP A 172 13.72 5.83 -4.77
C ASP A 172 13.74 5.10 -3.42
N PRO A 173 14.32 3.89 -3.31
CA PRO A 173 14.26 3.10 -2.08
C PRO A 173 14.92 3.78 -0.89
N ARG A 174 15.83 4.73 -1.14
CA ARG A 174 16.51 5.49 -0.08
C ARG A 174 15.62 6.54 0.56
N ILE A 175 14.53 6.92 -0.11
CA ILE A 175 13.59 7.94 0.33
C ILE A 175 12.28 7.27 0.76
N GLY A 176 11.82 6.27 0.01
CA GLY A 176 10.50 5.69 0.16
C GLY A 176 9.41 6.58 -0.44
N LEU A 177 8.16 6.12 -0.34
CA LEU A 177 6.98 6.86 -0.75
C LEU A 177 6.78 8.03 0.22
N VAL A 178 6.65 9.25 -0.30
CA VAL A 178 6.52 10.46 0.51
C VAL A 178 5.18 11.13 0.31
N ALA A 179 4.83 12.04 1.23
CA ALA A 179 3.56 12.76 1.20
C ALA A 179 3.26 13.47 -0.13
N ALA A 180 4.29 13.88 -0.87
CA ALA A 180 4.15 14.56 -2.16
C ALA A 180 3.73 13.62 -3.32
N ASP A 181 3.86 12.30 -3.17
CA ASP A 181 3.51 11.32 -4.19
C ASP A 181 1.99 11.05 -4.22
N TYR A 182 1.34 11.05 -3.06
CA TYR A 182 -0.07 10.69 -2.90
C TYR A 182 -1.05 11.48 -3.77
N PRO A 183 -0.92 12.82 -3.92
CA PRO A 183 -1.81 13.56 -4.81
C PRO A 183 -1.78 13.06 -6.26
N ALA A 184 -0.60 12.68 -6.77
CA ALA A 184 -0.47 12.16 -8.13
C ALA A 184 -1.06 10.74 -8.26
N LEU A 185 -0.90 9.90 -7.23
CA LEU A 185 -1.53 8.58 -7.18
C LEU A 185 -3.06 8.69 -7.14
N ASP A 186 -3.60 9.52 -6.24
CA ASP A 186 -5.04 9.71 -6.08
C ASP A 186 -5.68 10.30 -7.35
N GLU A 187 -5.02 11.30 -7.96
CA GLU A 187 -5.48 11.87 -9.23
C GLU A 187 -5.58 10.79 -10.30
N TRP A 188 -4.57 9.92 -10.42
CA TRP A 188 -4.60 8.84 -11.41
C TRP A 188 -5.70 7.83 -11.12
N LEU A 189 -5.88 7.44 -9.86
CA LEU A 189 -6.87 6.46 -9.41
C LEU A 189 -8.30 6.95 -9.67
N ARG A 190 -8.57 8.25 -9.48
CA ARG A 190 -9.91 8.84 -9.68
C ARG A 190 -10.25 9.17 -11.13
N ARG A 191 -9.30 9.09 -12.07
CA ARG A 191 -9.57 9.42 -13.48
C ARG A 191 -10.64 8.48 -14.04
N PRO A 192 -11.74 9.02 -14.60
CA PRO A 192 -12.73 8.18 -15.28
C PRO A 192 -12.06 7.45 -16.46
N ARG A 193 -12.37 6.16 -16.59
CA ARG A 193 -11.79 5.25 -17.58
C ARG A 193 -12.79 4.90 -18.66
#